data_AF-A0AAT9HJ19-F1
#
_entry.id   AF-A0AAT9HJ19-F1
#
_cell.length_a   1.000
_cell.length_b   1.000
_cell.length_c   1.000
_cell.angle_alpha   90.00
_cell.angle_beta   90.00
_cell.angle_gamma   90.00
#
_symmetry.space_group_name_H-M   'P 1'
#
loop_
_entity.id
_entity.type
_entity.pdbx_description
1 polymer ?
#
loop_
_entity_poly.entity_id
_entity_poly.type
_entity_poly.pdbx_seq_one_letter_code
_entity_poly.pdbx_strand_id
1 'polypeptide(L)'
;MLLRLRAAAVVGTDGLEADLRRHRELHARQLAEYREIERRDFPPGKDGPEDRLRHLVLRAGIDLETFWTQWLDHALSEFARLPDTARE
;
A
#
# COMPACT_ATOMS: atom_id res chain seq x y z
N MET A 1 10.55 -0.97 -3.27
CA MET A 1 9.95 0.18 -3.99
C MET A 1 10.73 1.48 -3.82
N LEU A 2 11.06 1.92 -2.60
CA LEU A 2 11.74 3.21 -2.36
C LEU A 2 13.08 3.36 -3.11
N LEU A 3 13.88 2.30 -3.21
CA LEU A 3 15.13 2.29 -3.98
C LEU A 3 14.92 2.42 -5.50
N ARG A 4 13.82 1.87 -6.04
CA ARG A 4 13.46 2.03 -7.46
C ARG A 4 12.96 3.44 -7.74
N LEU A 5 12.21 4.04 -6.83
CA LEU A 5 11.77 5.43 -6.95
C LEU A 5 12.97 6.39 -6.99
N ARG A 6 13.97 6.16 -6.12
CA ARG A 6 15.23 6.92 -6.13
C ARG A 6 16.00 6.74 -7.45
N ALA A 7 16.02 5.54 -8.01
CA ALA A 7 16.68 5.27 -9.28
C ALA A 7 15.94 5.90 -10.46
N ALA A 8 14.62 5.87 -10.50
CA ALA A 8 13.83 6.47 -11.58
C ALA A 8 13.97 8.00 -11.65
N ALA A 9 14.25 8.66 -10.51
CA ALA A 9 14.61 10.07 -10.51
C ALA A 9 15.93 10.38 -11.26
N VAL A 10 16.74 9.36 -11.57
CA VAL A 10 18.04 9.47 -12.24
C VAL A 10 18.04 8.85 -13.63
N VAL A 11 17.28 7.77 -13.84
CA VAL A 11 17.33 6.94 -15.07
C VAL A 11 16.10 7.14 -15.98
N GLY A 12 15.09 7.89 -15.53
CA GLY A 12 13.84 8.11 -16.27
C GLY A 12 12.66 7.36 -15.64
N THR A 13 11.45 7.82 -15.94
CA THR A 13 10.19 7.38 -15.33
C THR A 13 9.47 6.28 -16.13
N ASP A 14 10.05 5.83 -17.23
CA ASP A 14 9.48 4.81 -18.10
C ASP A 14 9.18 3.51 -17.34
N GLY A 15 7.92 3.08 -17.40
CA GLY A 15 7.43 1.88 -16.71
C GLY A 15 7.22 2.04 -15.20
N LEU A 16 7.66 3.15 -14.58
CA LEU A 16 7.49 3.35 -13.14
C LEU A 16 6.01 3.54 -12.76
N GLU A 17 5.22 4.24 -13.57
CA GLU A 17 3.79 4.39 -13.31
C GLU A 17 3.07 3.03 -13.30
N ALA A 18 3.38 2.16 -14.27
CA ALA A 18 2.81 0.81 -14.34
C ALA A 18 3.25 -0.05 -13.13
N ASP A 19 4.50 0.08 -12.70
CA ASP A 19 5.01 -0.57 -11.49
C ASP A 19 4.28 -0.06 -10.23
N LEU A 20 4.09 1.26 -10.10
CA LEU A 20 3.36 1.87 -8.98
C LEU A 20 1.90 1.40 -8.92
N ARG A 21 1.20 1.38 -10.07
CA ARG A 21 -0.18 0.85 -10.17
C ARG A 21 -0.26 -0.61 -9.75
N ARG A 22 0.68 -1.44 -10.23
CA ARG A 22 0.73 -2.87 -9.86
C ARG A 22 0.93 -3.07 -8.35
N HIS A 23 1.81 -2.28 -7.72
CA HIS A 23 2.00 -2.35 -6.27
C HIS A 23 0.77 -1.85 -5.52
N ARG A 24 0.13 -0.79 -6.00
CA ARG A 24 -1.10 -0.24 -5.40
C ARG A 24 -2.20 -1.29 -5.38
N GLU A 25 -2.38 -2.02 -6.49
CA GLU A 25 -3.34 -3.11 -6.57
C GLU A 25 -3.00 -4.27 -5.62
N LEU A 26 -1.72 -4.64 -5.51
CA LEU A 26 -1.26 -5.68 -4.59
C LEU A 26 -1.61 -5.32 -3.12
N HIS A 27 -1.21 -4.13 -2.68
CA HIS A 27 -1.47 -3.64 -1.32
C HIS A 27 -2.97 -3.48 -1.05
N ALA A 28 -3.75 -3.00 -2.02
CA ALA A 28 -5.20 -2.89 -1.89
C ALA A 28 -5.89 -4.25 -1.71
N ARG A 29 -5.41 -5.29 -2.42
CA ARG A 29 -5.90 -6.67 -2.23
C ARG A 29 -5.53 -7.20 -0.85
N GLN A 30 -4.29 -7.02 -0.42
CA GLN A 30 -3.83 -7.47 0.89
C GLN A 30 -4.59 -6.79 2.04
N LEU A 31 -4.85 -5.49 1.92
CA LEU A 31 -5.66 -4.72 2.85
C LEU A 31 -7.10 -5.26 2.94
N ALA A 32 -7.71 -5.61 1.81
CA ALA A 32 -9.05 -6.18 1.78
C ALA A 32 -9.11 -7.54 2.50
N GLU A 33 -8.10 -8.39 2.28
CA GLU A 33 -7.97 -9.68 2.97
C GLU A 33 -7.82 -9.51 4.48
N TYR A 34 -6.95 -8.61 4.94
CA TYR A 34 -6.77 -8.38 6.39
C TYR A 34 -8.02 -7.82 7.05
N ARG A 35 -8.77 -6.94 6.38
CA ARG A 35 -10.05 -6.44 6.87
C ARG A 35 -11.13 -7.53 6.95
N GLU A 36 -11.13 -8.48 6.01
CA GLU A 36 -12.03 -9.64 6.07
C GLU A 36 -11.68 -10.56 7.24
N ILE A 37 -10.38 -10.84 7.44
CA ILE A 37 -9.88 -11.58 8.60
C ILE A 37 -10.27 -10.88 9.91
N GLU A 38 -10.13 -9.55 9.98
CA GLU A 38 -10.50 -8.78 11.17
C GLU A 38 -11.97 -8.97 11.53
N ARG A 39 -12.87 -8.82 10.54
CA ARG A 39 -14.32 -8.99 10.73
C ARG A 39 -14.70 -10.40 11.15
N ARG A 40 -14.05 -11.42 10.56
CA ARG A 40 -14.38 -12.82 10.79
C ARG A 40 -13.84 -13.35 12.12
N ASP A 41 -12.59 -13.01 12.44
CA ASP A 41 -11.84 -13.66 13.52
C ASP A 41 -11.95 -12.89 14.85
N PHE A 42 -12.26 -11.58 14.80
CA PHE A 42 -12.38 -10.68 15.95
C PHE A 42 -13.75 -9.98 16.06
N PRO A 43 -14.87 -10.73 16.14
CA PRO A 43 -16.18 -10.13 16.42
C PRO A 43 -16.21 -9.50 17.83
N PRO A 44 -17.07 -8.49 18.05
CA PRO A 44 -17.20 -7.84 19.36
C PRO A 44 -17.57 -8.88 20.43
N GLY A 45 -16.75 -8.98 21.49
CA GLY A 45 -16.90 -9.92 22.60
C GLY A 45 -15.80 -10.99 22.72
N LYS A 46 -14.88 -11.11 21.75
CA LYS A 46 -13.63 -11.88 21.92
C LYS A 46 -12.56 -11.01 22.60
N ASP A 47 -12.51 -11.07 23.92
CA ASP A 47 -11.69 -10.19 24.77
C ASP A 47 -10.52 -10.91 25.50
N GLY A 48 -10.18 -12.13 25.09
CA GLY A 48 -9.05 -12.86 25.64
C GLY A 48 -7.71 -12.09 25.48
N PRO A 49 -6.76 -12.18 26.43
CA PRO A 49 -5.46 -11.52 26.31
C PRO A 49 -4.70 -11.89 25.02
N GLU A 50 -4.76 -13.15 24.61
CA GLU A 50 -4.16 -13.65 23.37
C GLU A 50 -4.89 -13.13 22.12
N ASP A 51 -6.23 -13.03 22.16
CA ASP A 51 -7.01 -12.43 21.07
C ASP A 51 -6.66 -10.95 20.89
N ARG A 52 -6.48 -10.20 21.98
CA ARG A 52 -6.07 -8.80 21.92
C ARG A 52 -4.70 -8.62 21.28
N LEU A 53 -3.73 -9.47 21.62
CA LEU A 53 -2.40 -9.43 21.00
C LEU A 53 -2.45 -9.78 19.52
N ARG A 54 -3.21 -10.82 19.13
CA ARG A 54 -3.41 -11.18 17.73
C ARG A 54 -4.11 -10.07 16.94
N HIS A 55 -5.13 -9.43 17.54
CA HIS A 55 -5.82 -8.30 16.92
C HIS A 55 -4.90 -7.10 16.74
N LEU A 56 -4.03 -6.82 17.73
CA LEU A 56 -3.03 -5.75 17.64
C LEU A 56 -2.09 -5.95 16.44
N VAL A 57 -1.59 -7.17 16.23
CA VAL A 57 -0.72 -7.51 15.10
C VAL A 57 -1.47 -7.37 13.78
N LEU A 58 -2.71 -7.86 13.70
CA LEU A 58 -3.54 -7.72 12.50
C LEU A 58 -3.79 -6.24 12.16
N ARG A 59 -4.11 -5.43 13.17
CA ARG A 59 -4.28 -3.97 13.00
C ARG A 59 -3.00 -3.30 12.51
N ALA A 60 -1.85 -3.65 13.06
CA ALA A 60 -0.58 -3.12 12.55
C ALA A 60 -0.37 -3.47 11.06
N GLY A 61 -0.76 -4.68 10.63
CA GLY A 61 -0.78 -5.05 9.22
C GLY A 61 -1.71 -4.19 8.39
N ILE A 62 -2.97 -4.01 8.82
CA ILE A 62 -3.97 -3.16 8.16
C ILE A 62 -3.47 -1.71 8.02
N ASP A 63 -2.89 -1.16 9.08
CA ASP A 63 -2.39 0.21 9.10
C ASP A 63 -1.21 0.39 8.13
N LEU A 64 -0.29 -0.59 8.07
CA LEU A 64 0.83 -0.58 7.13
C LEU A 64 0.36 -0.67 5.67
N GLU A 65 -0.57 -1.59 5.35
CA GLU A 65 -1.13 -1.72 4.00
C GLU A 65 -1.94 -0.48 3.59
N THR A 66 -2.65 0.12 4.53
CA THR A 66 -3.38 1.38 4.33
C THR A 66 -2.40 2.51 4.00
N PHE A 67 -1.33 2.64 4.77
CA PHE A 67 -0.27 3.61 4.51
C PHE A 67 0.33 3.44 3.12
N TRP A 68 0.71 2.21 2.73
CA TRP A 68 1.27 1.94 1.41
C TRP A 68 0.31 2.28 0.28
N THR A 69 -0.97 1.91 0.42
CA THR A 69 -1.98 2.24 -0.58
C THR A 69 -2.12 3.75 -0.73
N GLN A 70 -2.29 4.48 0.37
CA GLN A 70 -2.41 5.95 0.34
C GLN A 70 -1.17 6.64 -0.23
N TRP A 71 0.02 6.16 0.13
CA TRP A 71 1.26 6.71 -0.38
C TRP A 71 1.42 6.44 -1.89
N LEU A 72 1.08 5.25 -2.36
CA LEU A 72 1.12 4.90 -3.79
C LEU A 72 0.09 5.71 -4.59
N ASP A 73 -1.09 5.95 -4.04
CA ASP A 73 -2.11 6.83 -4.63
C ASP A 73 -1.58 8.25 -4.80
N HIS A 74 -0.95 8.78 -3.75
CA HIS A 74 -0.35 10.10 -3.78
C HIS A 74 0.79 10.17 -4.80
N ALA A 75 1.69 9.18 -4.78
CA ALA A 75 2.78 9.09 -5.75
C ALA A 75 2.25 9.06 -7.20
N LEU A 76 1.25 8.23 -7.50
CA LEU A 76 0.61 8.18 -8.82
C LEU A 76 -0.02 9.52 -9.22
N SER A 77 -0.62 10.23 -8.27
CA SER A 77 -1.18 11.57 -8.53
C SER A 77 -0.10 12.60 -8.86
N GLU A 78 1.05 12.56 -8.18
CA GLU A 78 2.20 13.40 -8.49
C GLU A 78 2.81 13.03 -9.86
N PHE A 79 2.93 11.74 -10.16
CA PHE A 79 3.39 11.26 -11.47
C PHE A 79 2.53 11.77 -12.62
N ALA A 80 1.20 11.75 -12.47
CA ALA A 80 0.27 12.28 -13.46
C ALA A 80 0.38 13.81 -13.68
N ARG A 81 1.01 14.53 -12.74
CA ARG A 81 1.24 15.98 -12.82
C ARG A 81 2.63 16.34 -13.34
N LEU A 82 3.54 15.37 -13.47
CA LEU A 82 4.86 15.62 -14.07
C LEU A 82 4.67 15.90 -15.58
N PRO A 83 5.27 16.98 -16.12
CA PRO A 83 5.23 17.24 -17.56
C PRO A 83 5.94 16.10 -18.30
N ASP A 84 5.41 15.75 -19.48
CA ASP A 84 5.99 14.75 -20.40
C ASP A 84 7.30 15.33 -21.00
N THR A 85 8.36 15.36 -20.20
CA THR A 85 9.67 15.90 -20.62
C THR A 85 10.48 14.88 -21.43
N ALA A 86 9.87 13.80 -21.89
CA ALA A 86 10.55 12.71 -22.62
C ALA A 86 10.31 12.74 -24.14
N ARG A 87 10.02 13.92 -24.70
CA ARG A 87 9.95 14.10 -26.16
C ARG A 87 10.75 15.34 -26.61
N GLU A 88 12.06 15.27 -26.44
CA GLU A 88 13.05 16.06 -27.19
C GLU A 88 14.08 15.12 -27.83
#